data_AF-A0A9P0B1K9-F1
#
_entry.id   AF-A0A9P0B1K9-F1
#
_cell.length_a   1.000
_cell.length_b   1.000
_cell.length_c   1.000
_cell.angle_alpha   90.00
_cell.angle_beta   90.00
_cell.angle_gamma   90.00
#
_symmetry.space_group_name_H-M   'P 1'
#
loop_
_entity.id
_entity.type
_entity.pdbx_description
1 polymer ?
#
loop_
_entity_poly.entity_id
_entity_poly.type
_entity_poly.pdbx_seq_one_letter_code
_entity_poly.pdbx_strand_id
1 'polypeptide(L)'
;MLKNKYFSKTFVGLHMCNSCRRSIYEKRSESKYKVFLSNRKTQNKIVGEECDSADPEQDEKGDPTFQYGEPSKKLSHKENQMCSKLLGEKNCTVDNDLETLYIRDIKAALSQQSNRSGKIQILTTIPQHWTIAKMRKEFEVSRRMASKAKKLRKESGHGSRPNKKAGRKLSNTTVSAVKLFYLSDDNSRVMPGMKDYISIVKDGKRSQKQKRLLLFNLIDLHKQFNEKFPEMPICLAKFRQLRPQECILAGKSGTHNVCVCKIHQNMKLKIRGLMQELKIKGANFTDTYQDLIKNSVCENPSSNCFFSICEECPKTECVIKKLKIILEENYVKEVKFSQWANTDRCEISQKTESRDEFLCNLANDLPILMRHNFLAVSQASYFSQIKNNVKEGEFVISMDFAENYTFHVQNAIQAHHWSNTQATLHPKIKQNNLCSSNNLNAENIHFVEYSALAGLALTISETFN
;
A
#
# COMPACT_ATOMS: atom_id res chain seq x y z
N MET A 1 10.65 -58.57 -11.48
CA MET A 1 11.33 -58.75 -12.77
C MET A 1 10.60 -57.95 -13.84
N LEU A 2 11.34 -57.30 -14.74
CA LEU A 2 10.91 -56.54 -15.95
C LEU A 2 10.18 -55.21 -15.67
N LYS A 3 10.88 -54.09 -15.45
CA LYS A 3 11.59 -53.18 -16.40
C LYS A 3 10.68 -52.46 -17.42
N ASN A 4 10.37 -51.22 -17.07
CA ASN A 4 9.95 -50.12 -17.93
C ASN A 4 10.94 -49.91 -19.10
N LYS A 5 10.46 -50.13 -20.33
CA LYS A 5 10.84 -49.38 -21.54
C LYS A 5 9.69 -48.38 -21.70
N TYR A 6 9.87 -47.07 -21.79
CA TYR A 6 10.63 -46.30 -22.76
C TYR A 6 10.82 -44.88 -22.19
N PHE A 7 12.02 -44.33 -22.22
CA PHE A 7 12.32 -42.92 -22.52
C PHE A 7 13.84 -42.77 -22.51
N SER A 8 14.46 -43.00 -23.68
CA SER A 8 15.83 -42.60 -23.97
C SER A 8 15.79 -41.32 -24.81
N LYS A 9 16.14 -40.18 -24.20
CA LYS A 9 16.78 -39.08 -24.93
C LYS A 9 18.03 -38.68 -24.16
N THR A 10 19.12 -39.22 -24.68
CA THR A 10 20.52 -39.03 -24.31
C THR A 10 20.88 -37.55 -24.35
N PHE A 11 21.30 -36.98 -23.22
CA PHE A 11 22.02 -35.71 -23.19
C PHE A 11 23.48 -36.02 -23.55
N VAL A 12 23.87 -35.74 -24.79
CA VAL A 12 25.26 -35.86 -25.23
C VAL A 12 26.03 -34.65 -24.69
N GLY A 13 26.94 -34.91 -23.75
CA GLY A 13 27.92 -33.92 -23.30
C GLY A 13 28.88 -33.60 -24.44
N LEU A 14 28.80 -32.38 -24.96
CA LEU A 14 29.82 -31.82 -25.85
C LEU A 14 31.06 -31.46 -25.03
N HIS A 15 32.04 -32.36 -25.00
CA HIS A 15 33.39 -32.04 -24.58
C HIS A 15 34.02 -31.05 -25.57
N MET A 16 34.28 -29.81 -25.13
CA MET A 16 35.12 -28.88 -25.88
C MET A 16 36.61 -29.26 -25.74
N CYS A 17 37.30 -29.38 -26.87
CA CYS A 17 38.74 -29.58 -26.97
C CYS A 17 39.53 -28.38 -26.41
N ASN A 18 40.65 -28.65 -25.73
CA ASN A 18 41.53 -27.64 -25.11
C ASN A 18 42.12 -26.61 -26.10
N SER A 19 42.12 -26.89 -27.41
CA SER A 19 42.49 -25.91 -28.45
C SER A 19 41.46 -24.77 -28.57
N CYS A 20 40.17 -25.07 -28.45
CA CYS A 20 39.09 -24.08 -28.49
C CYS A 20 39.03 -23.20 -27.22
N ARG A 21 39.60 -23.67 -26.11
CA ARG A 21 39.67 -22.93 -24.84
C ARG A 21 40.72 -21.82 -24.86
N ARG A 22 41.82 -21.96 -25.63
CA ARG A 22 42.86 -20.93 -25.79
C ARG A 22 42.40 -19.75 -26.67
N SER A 23 41.63 -20.00 -27.72
CA SER A 23 41.12 -18.95 -28.64
C SER A 23 40.21 -17.91 -27.94
N ILE A 24 39.48 -18.31 -26.89
CA ILE A 24 38.59 -17.41 -26.12
C ILE A 24 39.39 -16.52 -25.15
N TYR A 25 40.53 -17.00 -24.64
CA TYR A 25 41.35 -16.23 -23.70
C TYR A 25 42.26 -15.21 -24.41
N GLU A 26 42.72 -15.49 -25.63
CA GLU A 26 43.55 -14.55 -26.41
C GLU A 26 42.74 -13.42 -27.06
N LYS A 27 41.43 -13.56 -27.28
CA LYS A 27 40.58 -12.48 -27.81
C LYS A 27 40.04 -11.49 -26.77
N ARG A 28 40.43 -11.63 -25.49
CA ARG A 28 40.00 -10.71 -24.41
C ARG A 28 40.92 -9.51 -24.21
N SER A 29 42.03 -9.39 -24.94
CA SER A 29 42.93 -8.22 -24.87
C SER A 29 42.63 -7.12 -25.89
N GLU A 30 41.71 -7.31 -26.84
CA GLU A 30 41.41 -6.28 -27.85
C GLU A 30 39.90 -6.18 -28.13
N SER A 31 39.18 -5.44 -27.30
CA SER A 31 38.01 -4.65 -27.73
C SER A 31 37.45 -3.82 -26.57
N LYS A 32 37.91 -2.58 -26.42
CA LYS A 32 37.23 -1.55 -25.64
C LYS A 32 36.01 -1.05 -26.44
N TYR A 33 34.85 -1.65 -26.25
CA TYR A 33 33.57 -1.04 -26.65
C TYR A 33 32.78 -0.64 -25.41
N LYS A 34 32.67 0.68 -25.19
CA LYS A 34 31.73 1.28 -24.23
C LYS A 34 30.32 1.10 -24.78
N VAL A 35 29.52 0.25 -24.16
CA VAL A 35 28.07 0.20 -24.39
C VAL A 35 27.42 1.34 -23.61
N PHE A 36 26.94 2.36 -24.33
CA PHE A 36 26.14 3.45 -23.75
C PHE A 36 24.65 3.06 -23.78
N LEU A 37 24.01 3.05 -22.61
CA LEU A 37 22.56 3.01 -22.48
C LEU A 37 22.01 4.40 -22.84
N SER A 38 21.51 4.58 -24.06
CA SER A 38 20.77 5.79 -24.44
C SER A 38 19.27 5.52 -24.51
N ASN A 39 18.51 6.11 -23.58
CA ASN A 39 17.06 6.28 -23.73
C ASN A 39 16.80 7.52 -24.60
N ARG A 40 16.39 7.34 -25.86
CA ARG A 40 15.89 8.45 -26.69
C ARG A 40 14.39 8.64 -26.46
N LYS A 41 14.05 9.86 -26.01
CA LYS A 41 12.74 10.49 -26.13
C LYS A 41 12.49 10.86 -27.59
N THR A 42 11.27 10.72 -28.06
CA THR A 42 10.77 11.41 -29.25
C THR A 42 10.29 12.81 -28.89
N GLN A 43 10.72 13.76 -29.72
CA GLN A 43 10.43 15.19 -29.68
C GLN A 43 9.11 15.47 -30.39
N ASN A 44 8.35 16.44 -29.91
CA ASN A 44 7.55 17.34 -30.75
C ASN A 44 7.82 18.76 -30.24
N LYS A 45 8.33 19.62 -31.13
CA LYS A 45 8.67 21.03 -30.92
C LYS A 45 8.07 21.83 -32.08
N ILE A 46 7.22 22.81 -31.75
CA ILE A 46 6.91 24.03 -32.53
C ILE A 46 6.88 25.11 -31.43
N VAL A 47 7.97 25.88 -31.22
CA VAL A 47 8.23 27.28 -31.67
C VAL A 47 7.08 28.22 -31.25
N GLY A 48 7.25 29.34 -30.53
CA GLY A 48 8.38 30.12 -30.00
C GLY A 48 7.86 31.53 -29.61
N GLU A 49 8.46 32.15 -28.58
CA GLU A 49 8.56 33.58 -28.19
C GLU A 49 8.78 33.60 -26.65
N GLU A 50 10.01 33.72 -26.14
CA GLU A 50 10.76 34.96 -25.78
C GLU A 50 9.96 35.86 -24.81
N CYS A 51 10.46 36.44 -23.72
CA CYS A 51 11.70 36.50 -22.91
C CYS A 51 11.25 37.30 -21.65
N ASP A 52 11.77 37.18 -20.42
CA ASP A 52 13.06 37.69 -19.97
C ASP A 52 13.24 37.43 -18.46
N SER A 53 14.48 37.06 -18.10
CA SER A 53 15.28 37.40 -16.89
C SER A 53 14.67 37.31 -15.48
N ALA A 54 15.38 36.98 -14.41
CA ALA A 54 16.67 36.38 -14.12
C ALA A 54 16.68 36.24 -12.57
N ASP A 55 16.70 35.00 -12.07
CA ASP A 55 17.63 34.42 -11.10
C ASP A 55 18.19 35.19 -9.86
N PRO A 56 18.70 34.45 -8.84
CA PRO A 56 18.40 34.65 -7.42
C PRO A 56 19.66 34.82 -6.54
N GLU A 57 19.50 34.92 -5.21
CA GLU A 57 20.47 34.48 -4.18
C GLU A 57 19.82 34.60 -2.78
N GLN A 58 19.64 33.51 -2.02
CA GLN A 58 20.53 32.81 -1.07
C GLN A 58 20.62 33.40 0.35
N ASP A 59 20.60 32.45 1.30
CA ASP A 59 20.58 32.55 2.75
C ASP A 59 21.88 33.09 3.39
N GLU A 60 21.81 33.70 4.58
CA GLU A 60 22.31 33.13 5.85
C GLU A 60 22.39 34.17 7.02
N LYS A 61 21.80 33.77 8.16
CA LYS A 61 22.20 33.90 9.59
C LYS A 61 22.85 35.20 10.14
N GLY A 62 22.32 35.64 11.29
CA GLY A 62 23.12 36.25 12.37
C GLY A 62 22.40 37.31 13.20
N ASP A 63 21.94 36.95 14.39
CA ASP A 63 21.42 37.84 15.44
C ASP A 63 22.56 38.60 16.14
N PRO A 64 22.34 39.86 16.55
CA PRO A 64 22.80 40.22 17.90
C PRO A 64 21.78 41.06 18.69
N THR A 65 21.33 40.48 19.80
CA THR A 65 21.20 41.08 21.15
C THR A 65 20.95 42.59 21.24
N PHE A 66 19.72 42.98 21.56
CA PHE A 66 19.39 44.33 22.02
C PHE A 66 19.13 44.33 23.54
N GLN A 67 20.00 44.98 24.32
CA GLN A 67 19.87 45.13 25.76
C GLN A 67 18.86 46.24 26.11
N TYR A 68 18.01 45.95 27.11
CA TYR A 68 17.17 46.94 27.80
C TYR A 68 18.04 47.85 28.68
N GLY A 69 17.88 49.17 28.55
CA GLY A 69 18.28 50.14 29.56
C GLY A 69 17.05 50.73 30.25
N GLU A 70 17.02 50.70 31.59
CA GLU A 70 16.14 51.49 32.45
C GLU A 70 17.02 52.40 33.34
N PRO A 71 16.47 53.40 34.06
CA PRO A 71 15.57 54.46 33.63
C PRO A 71 16.10 55.85 34.10
N SER A 72 15.32 56.91 33.88
CA SER A 72 15.33 58.20 34.62
C SER A 72 15.99 59.42 33.96
N LYS A 73 15.16 60.27 33.36
CA LYS A 73 15.23 61.72 33.59
C LYS A 73 13.83 62.21 33.96
N LYS A 74 13.70 62.84 35.12
CA LYS A 74 12.47 63.50 35.57
C LYS A 74 12.09 64.57 34.53
N LEU A 75 10.88 64.51 33.99
CA LEU A 75 10.35 65.59 33.15
C LEU A 75 10.27 66.88 33.97
N SER A 76 10.63 67.99 33.32
CA SER A 76 10.68 69.31 33.92
C SER A 76 9.27 69.81 34.28
N HIS A 77 9.17 70.71 35.26
CA HIS A 77 7.91 71.29 35.73
C HIS A 77 7.06 71.89 34.60
N LYS A 78 7.69 72.35 33.50
CA LYS A 78 7.01 72.87 32.31
C LYS A 78 6.33 71.79 31.47
N GLU A 79 6.86 70.58 31.41
CA GLU A 79 6.26 69.46 30.69
C GLU A 79 5.04 68.89 31.45
N ASN A 80 5.11 68.87 32.78
CA ASN A 80 3.96 68.51 33.62
C ASN A 80 2.82 69.56 33.53
N GLN A 81 3.16 70.85 33.43
CA GLN A 81 2.18 71.93 33.29
C GLN A 81 1.53 71.97 31.89
N MET A 82 2.22 71.46 30.87
CA MET A 82 1.68 71.27 29.52
C MET A 82 0.79 70.03 29.43
N CYS A 83 1.15 68.93 30.09
CA CYS A 83 0.28 67.75 30.25
C CYS A 83 -0.99 68.06 31.04
N SER A 84 -0.94 68.86 32.11
CA SER A 84 -2.14 69.24 32.87
C SER A 84 -3.06 70.21 32.11
N LYS A 85 -2.52 71.01 31.19
CA LYS A 85 -3.32 71.88 30.30
C LYS A 85 -3.90 71.14 29.08
N LEU A 86 -3.22 70.10 28.58
CA LEU A 86 -3.73 69.24 27.50
C LEU A 86 -4.77 68.22 28.01
N LEU A 87 -4.70 67.83 29.29
CA LEU A 87 -5.73 67.07 29.99
C LEU A 87 -6.80 67.98 30.64
N GLY A 88 -6.99 69.17 30.09
CA GLY A 88 -8.14 70.01 30.41
C GLY A 88 -9.42 69.24 30.10
N GLU A 89 -10.14 68.89 31.17
CA GLU A 89 -11.55 68.51 31.26
C GLU A 89 -12.29 68.44 29.91
N LYS A 90 -12.02 67.37 29.16
CA LYS A 90 -12.99 66.83 28.23
C LYS A 90 -13.43 65.51 28.83
N ASN A 91 -14.62 65.53 29.43
CA ASN A 91 -15.44 64.33 29.58
C ASN A 91 -15.68 63.79 28.17
N CYS A 92 -14.73 63.00 27.66
CA CYS A 92 -14.84 62.33 26.39
C CYS A 92 -15.82 61.17 26.58
N THR A 93 -17.04 61.36 26.11
CA THR A 93 -18.04 60.31 25.87
C THR A 93 -17.59 59.22 24.86
N VAL A 94 -16.34 59.30 24.37
CA VAL A 94 -15.75 58.47 23.30
C VAL A 94 -15.41 57.04 23.77
N ASP A 95 -15.12 56.83 25.06
CA ASP A 95 -14.78 55.49 25.57
C ASP A 95 -15.94 54.48 25.44
N ASN A 96 -17.17 54.97 25.51
CA ASN A 96 -18.37 54.13 25.45
C ASN A 96 -18.62 53.57 24.03
N ASP A 97 -18.20 54.30 22.99
CA ASP A 97 -18.39 53.89 21.60
C ASP A 97 -17.41 52.79 21.19
N LEU A 98 -16.15 52.84 21.66
CA LEU A 98 -15.14 51.83 21.34
C LEU A 98 -15.42 50.48 22.03
N GLU A 99 -15.85 50.50 23.31
CA GLU A 99 -16.27 49.27 24.00
C GLU A 99 -17.50 48.65 23.34
N THR A 100 -18.45 49.47 22.86
CA THR A 100 -19.65 49.01 22.16
C THR A 100 -19.34 48.40 20.80
N LEU A 101 -18.43 49.00 20.03
CA LEU A 101 -17.95 48.45 18.75
C LEU A 101 -17.23 47.11 18.95
N TYR A 102 -16.33 47.04 19.93
CA TYR A 102 -15.61 45.82 20.28
C TYR A 102 -16.56 44.67 20.69
N ILE A 103 -17.58 44.97 21.49
CA ILE A 103 -18.60 43.99 21.89
C ILE A 103 -19.38 43.49 20.66
N ARG A 104 -19.75 44.38 19.75
CA ARG A 104 -20.47 44.03 18.52
C ARG A 104 -19.66 43.09 17.64
N ASP A 105 -18.38 43.36 17.45
CA ASP A 105 -17.49 42.53 16.62
C ASP A 105 -17.30 41.13 17.20
N ILE A 106 -17.16 41.03 18.53
CA ILE A 106 -17.07 39.73 19.20
C ILE A 106 -18.39 38.96 19.11
N LYS A 107 -19.54 39.62 19.25
CA LYS A 107 -20.85 38.99 19.06
C LYS A 107 -21.00 38.45 17.63
N ALA A 108 -20.59 39.22 16.62
CA ALA A 108 -20.59 38.78 15.23
C ALA A 108 -19.64 37.60 15.00
N ALA A 109 -18.43 37.62 15.57
CA ALA A 109 -17.49 36.51 15.47
C ALA A 109 -18.01 35.24 16.16
N LEU A 110 -18.72 35.38 17.29
CA LEU A 110 -19.33 34.24 18.01
C LEU A 110 -20.51 33.61 17.28
N SER A 111 -21.32 34.43 16.57
CA SER A 111 -22.46 33.94 15.79
C SER A 111 -22.01 33.22 14.51
N GLN A 112 -20.92 33.65 13.88
CA GLN A 112 -20.34 32.99 12.70
C GLN A 112 -19.69 31.63 13.01
N GLN A 113 -19.29 31.37 14.25
CA GLN A 113 -18.63 30.11 14.62
C GLN A 113 -19.65 29.00 14.97
N SER A 114 -19.62 27.89 14.23
CA SER A 114 -20.43 26.70 14.54
C SER A 114 -19.81 25.81 15.64
N ASN A 115 -18.47 25.79 15.75
CA ASN A 115 -17.76 24.88 16.65
C ASN A 115 -17.54 25.51 18.04
N ARG A 116 -17.88 24.75 19.09
CA ARG A 116 -17.64 25.11 20.50
C ARG A 116 -16.17 25.49 20.78
N SER A 117 -15.22 24.84 20.12
CA SER A 117 -13.78 25.15 20.30
C SER A 117 -13.44 26.56 19.80
N GLY A 118 -14.00 26.95 18.64
CA GLY A 118 -13.83 28.28 18.05
C GLY A 118 -14.49 29.36 18.91
N LYS A 119 -15.70 29.11 19.43
CA LYS A 119 -16.36 30.02 20.38
C LYS A 119 -15.51 30.25 21.64
N ILE A 120 -14.91 29.20 22.20
CA ILE A 120 -14.03 29.35 23.37
C ILE A 120 -12.76 30.14 23.01
N GLN A 121 -12.19 29.95 21.81
CA GLN A 121 -11.04 30.73 21.35
C GLN A 121 -11.35 32.22 21.30
N ILE A 122 -12.48 32.62 20.71
CA ILE A 122 -12.91 34.02 20.66
C ILE A 122 -13.09 34.56 22.07
N LEU A 123 -13.70 33.79 22.98
CA LEU A 123 -13.85 34.24 24.36
C LEU A 123 -12.52 34.39 25.12
N THR A 124 -11.41 33.80 24.64
CA THR A 124 -10.08 34.05 25.21
C THR A 124 -9.49 35.40 24.81
N THR A 125 -10.05 36.10 23.82
CA THR A 125 -9.58 37.44 23.42
C THR A 125 -10.12 38.55 24.31
N ILE A 126 -11.23 38.30 25.02
CA ILE A 126 -11.89 39.23 25.96
C ILE A 126 -10.97 39.66 27.11
N PRO A 127 -10.91 40.97 27.47
CA PRO A 127 -10.02 41.49 28.51
C PRO A 127 -10.10 40.73 29.85
N GLN A 128 -8.95 40.55 30.49
CA GLN A 128 -8.80 39.68 31.67
C GLN A 128 -9.57 40.18 32.91
N HIS A 129 -9.79 41.49 33.01
CA HIS A 129 -10.54 42.14 34.09
C HIS A 129 -12.05 41.86 34.00
N TRP A 130 -12.58 41.38 32.87
CA TRP A 130 -14.00 41.06 32.75
C TRP A 130 -14.37 39.85 33.62
N THR A 131 -15.45 40.01 34.39
CA THR A 131 -15.95 38.92 35.25
C THR A 131 -16.68 37.87 34.41
N ILE A 132 -16.75 36.63 34.90
CA ILE A 132 -17.50 35.56 34.24
C ILE A 132 -18.97 35.96 34.09
N ALA A 133 -19.53 36.70 35.06
CA ALA A 133 -20.89 37.23 35.00
C ALA A 133 -21.07 38.27 33.88
N LYS A 134 -20.13 39.22 33.73
CA LYS A 134 -20.14 40.22 32.64
C LYS A 134 -20.06 39.53 31.27
N MET A 135 -19.15 38.56 31.10
CA MET A 135 -19.04 37.78 29.85
C MET A 135 -20.31 37.00 29.52
N ARG A 136 -20.98 36.45 30.54
CA ARG A 136 -22.20 35.65 30.37
C ARG A 136 -23.38 36.50 29.90
N LYS A 137 -23.53 37.67 30.52
CA LYS A 137 -24.61 38.62 30.22
C LYS A 137 -24.38 39.28 28.86
N GLU A 138 -23.15 39.70 28.59
CA GLU A 138 -22.86 40.47 27.39
C GLU A 138 -22.81 39.61 26.12
N PHE A 139 -22.23 38.40 26.18
CA PHE A 139 -22.07 37.54 24.99
C PHE A 139 -23.04 36.35 24.92
N GLU A 140 -24.01 36.28 25.84
CA GLU A 140 -25.04 35.21 25.90
C GLU A 140 -24.45 33.77 25.91
N VAL A 141 -23.25 33.61 26.45
CA VAL A 141 -22.55 32.31 26.51
C VAL A 141 -22.77 31.59 27.84
N SER A 142 -22.73 30.25 27.84
CA SER A 142 -22.85 29.49 29.10
C SER A 142 -21.74 29.79 30.11
N ARG A 143 -22.05 29.70 31.43
CA ARG A 143 -21.06 29.87 32.53
C ARG A 143 -19.83 28.99 32.35
N ARG A 144 -20.04 27.74 31.91
CA ARG A 144 -18.97 26.75 31.67
C ARG A 144 -18.04 27.17 30.54
N MET A 145 -18.55 27.85 29.51
CA MET A 145 -17.76 28.32 28.38
C MET A 145 -16.90 29.52 28.76
N ALA A 146 -17.48 30.52 29.41
CA ALA A 146 -16.76 31.70 29.92
C ALA A 146 -15.69 31.33 30.96
N SER A 147 -16.02 30.43 31.91
CA SER A 147 -15.07 29.92 32.89
C SER A 147 -13.90 29.17 32.23
N LYS A 148 -14.20 28.32 31.24
CA LYS A 148 -13.17 27.58 30.50
C LYS A 148 -12.28 28.50 29.65
N ALA A 149 -12.84 29.53 29.02
CA ALA A 149 -12.08 30.51 28.26
C ALA A 149 -11.14 31.32 29.15
N LYS A 150 -11.63 31.79 30.32
CA LYS A 150 -10.81 32.54 31.28
C LYS A 150 -9.67 31.69 31.87
N LYS A 151 -9.94 30.42 32.20
CA LYS A 151 -8.92 29.47 32.64
C LYS A 151 -7.87 29.24 31.54
N LEU A 152 -8.32 28.98 30.31
CA LEU A 152 -7.44 28.75 29.17
C LEU A 152 -6.58 29.98 28.81
N ARG A 153 -7.14 31.19 28.87
CA ARG A 153 -6.38 32.43 28.66
C ARG A 153 -5.29 32.61 29.73
N LYS A 154 -5.58 32.24 30.99
CA LYS A 154 -4.60 32.30 32.09
C LYS A 154 -3.47 31.28 31.90
N GLU A 155 -3.77 30.08 31.39
CA GLU A 155 -2.80 29.00 31.21
C GLU A 155 -1.98 29.10 29.91
N SER A 156 -2.59 29.57 28.82
CA SER A 156 -1.99 29.51 27.46
C SER A 156 -1.95 30.86 26.72
N GLY A 157 -2.52 31.93 27.28
CA GLY A 157 -2.45 33.28 26.72
C GLY A 157 -3.65 33.68 25.84
N HIS A 158 -3.59 34.90 25.29
CA HIS A 158 -4.61 35.49 24.43
C HIS A 158 -4.82 34.69 23.13
N GLY A 159 -6.07 34.48 22.71
CA GLY A 159 -6.39 33.78 21.46
C GLY A 159 -6.18 32.26 21.48
N SER A 160 -6.00 31.67 22.66
CA SER A 160 -5.72 30.24 22.85
C SER A 160 -6.90 29.33 22.51
N ARG A 161 -6.60 28.17 21.92
CA ARG A 161 -7.59 27.13 21.61
C ARG A 161 -7.62 26.04 22.68
N PRO A 162 -8.80 25.49 23.02
CA PRO A 162 -8.88 24.33 23.91
C PRO A 162 -8.10 23.16 23.34
N ASN A 163 -7.21 22.57 24.15
CA ASN A 163 -6.53 21.34 23.77
C ASN A 163 -7.56 20.24 23.44
N LYS A 164 -7.36 19.57 22.31
CA LYS A 164 -8.11 18.35 21.99
C LYS A 164 -7.81 17.33 23.10
N LYS A 165 -8.84 16.72 23.67
CA LYS A 165 -8.63 15.62 24.64
C LYS A 165 -7.77 14.56 23.96
N ALA A 166 -6.65 14.20 24.58
CA ALA A 166 -5.84 13.09 24.09
C ALA A 166 -6.70 11.82 24.14
N GLY A 167 -6.89 11.19 22.98
CA GLY A 167 -7.55 9.88 22.92
C GLY A 167 -6.68 8.80 23.57
N ARG A 168 -7.28 7.63 23.83
CA ARG A 168 -6.53 6.45 24.29
C ARG A 168 -5.43 6.13 23.28
N LYS A 169 -4.17 6.13 23.72
CA LYS A 169 -3.04 5.74 22.87
C LYS A 169 -3.11 4.23 22.65
N LEU A 170 -2.89 3.77 21.42
CA LEU A 170 -2.72 2.35 21.15
C LEU A 170 -1.38 1.88 21.69
N SER A 171 -1.31 0.62 22.10
CA SER A 171 -0.05 0.00 22.49
C SER A 171 0.91 -0.04 21.30
N ASN A 172 2.20 0.13 21.60
CA ASN A 172 3.25 0.06 20.59
C ASN A 172 3.35 -1.36 19.98
N THR A 173 2.97 -2.39 20.74
CA THR A 173 2.88 -3.78 20.28
C THR A 173 1.86 -3.91 19.14
N THR A 174 0.65 -3.40 19.32
CA THR A 174 -0.40 -3.41 18.29
C THR A 174 0.00 -2.62 17.06
N VAL A 175 0.64 -1.45 17.22
CA VAL A 175 1.14 -0.66 16.08
C VAL A 175 2.18 -1.44 15.27
N SER A 176 3.06 -2.16 15.95
CA SER A 176 4.11 -2.95 15.30
C SER A 176 3.52 -4.16 14.58
N ALA A 177 2.56 -4.85 15.21
CA ALA A 177 1.83 -5.96 14.59
C ALA A 177 1.10 -5.55 13.31
N VAL A 178 0.44 -4.38 13.30
CA VAL A 178 -0.22 -3.85 12.08
C VAL A 178 0.79 -3.57 10.97
N LYS A 179 1.93 -2.97 11.30
CA LYS A 179 2.99 -2.69 10.30
C LYS A 179 3.56 -3.99 9.72
N LEU A 180 3.87 -4.96 10.56
CA LEU A 180 4.33 -6.28 10.13
C LEU A 180 3.28 -6.98 9.28
N PHE A 181 2.00 -6.89 9.64
CA PHE A 181 0.91 -7.44 8.87
C PHE A 181 0.83 -6.85 7.46
N TYR A 182 0.95 -5.52 7.32
CA TYR A 182 1.00 -4.88 6.00
C TYR A 182 2.23 -5.30 5.18
N LEU A 183 3.38 -5.46 5.83
CA LEU A 183 4.64 -5.82 5.19
C LEU A 183 4.78 -7.31 4.87
N SER A 184 3.86 -8.17 5.35
CA SER A 184 3.85 -9.59 4.99
C SER A 184 3.72 -9.77 3.49
N ASP A 185 4.48 -10.72 2.93
CA ASP A 185 4.44 -11.10 1.51
C ASP A 185 3.06 -11.70 1.13
N ASP A 186 2.28 -12.16 2.11
CA ASP A 186 0.89 -12.60 1.94
C ASP A 186 -0.07 -11.45 1.60
N ASN A 187 0.19 -10.26 2.14
CA ASN A 187 -0.73 -9.11 2.10
C ASN A 187 -0.28 -8.03 1.10
N SER A 188 1.02 -7.95 0.83
CA SER A 188 1.61 -7.02 -0.11
C SER A 188 2.77 -7.64 -0.88
N ARG A 189 3.00 -7.20 -2.11
CA ARG A 189 4.14 -7.62 -2.94
C ARG A 189 5.08 -6.46 -3.19
N VAL A 190 6.38 -6.71 -3.15
CA VAL A 190 7.39 -5.71 -3.53
C VAL A 190 7.25 -5.42 -5.02
N MET A 191 7.24 -4.15 -5.41
CA MET A 191 7.26 -3.77 -6.82
C MET A 191 8.63 -4.07 -7.44
N PRO A 192 8.69 -4.64 -8.65
CA PRO A 192 9.96 -5.10 -9.23
C PRO A 192 10.84 -3.97 -9.78
N GLY A 193 10.27 -2.80 -10.10
CA GLY A 193 11.01 -1.73 -10.77
C GLY A 193 12.05 -1.07 -9.86
N MET A 194 13.28 -0.89 -10.33
CA MET A 194 14.33 -0.18 -9.58
C MET A 194 13.92 1.26 -9.21
N LYS A 195 13.05 1.88 -10.01
CA LYS A 195 12.49 3.24 -9.77
C LYS A 195 11.24 3.22 -8.90
N ASP A 196 10.73 2.05 -8.53
CA ASP A 196 9.57 1.90 -7.66
C ASP A 196 9.95 1.99 -6.18
N TYR A 197 10.60 3.09 -5.81
CA TYR A 197 10.93 3.39 -4.42
C TYR A 197 10.24 4.68 -3.95
N ILE A 198 10.16 4.83 -2.63
CA ILE A 198 9.73 6.05 -1.94
C ILE A 198 10.88 6.51 -1.05
N SER A 199 11.21 7.79 -1.13
CA SER A 199 12.12 8.43 -0.17
C SER A 199 11.36 8.82 1.09
N ILE A 200 11.70 8.21 2.22
CA ILE A 200 11.11 8.51 3.52
C ILE A 200 12.20 9.12 4.41
N VAL A 201 11.91 10.30 4.96
CA VAL A 201 12.75 10.91 5.99
C VAL A 201 12.35 10.34 7.34
N LYS A 202 13.27 9.64 8.00
CA LYS A 202 13.14 9.22 9.40
C LYS A 202 14.31 9.78 10.17
N ASP A 203 14.02 10.47 11.29
CA ASP A 203 15.04 10.99 12.21
C ASP A 203 16.11 11.84 11.50
N GLY A 204 15.68 12.68 10.55
CA GLY A 204 16.56 13.55 9.76
C GLY A 204 17.35 12.84 8.64
N LYS A 205 17.29 11.51 8.54
CA LYS A 205 17.98 10.74 7.50
C LYS A 205 17.01 10.31 6.39
N ARG A 206 17.41 10.53 5.15
CA ARG A 206 16.64 10.13 3.96
C ARG A 206 16.93 8.67 3.65
N SER A 207 15.93 7.82 3.80
CA SER A 207 15.99 6.39 3.47
C SER A 207 15.14 6.11 2.24
N GLN A 208 15.66 5.33 1.29
CA GLN A 208 14.88 4.85 0.16
C GLN A 208 14.30 3.49 0.51
N LYS A 209 12.98 3.35 0.36
CA LYS A 209 12.27 2.09 0.55
C LYS A 209 11.55 1.68 -0.71
N GLN A 210 11.66 0.41 -1.07
CA GLN A 210 10.92 -0.14 -2.21
C GLN A 210 9.40 -0.10 -1.94
N LYS A 211 8.63 0.29 -2.96
CA LYS A 211 7.17 0.27 -2.91
C LYS A 211 6.67 -1.16 -2.82
N ARG A 212 5.57 -1.34 -2.10
CA ARG A 212 4.84 -2.60 -1.98
C ARG A 212 3.40 -2.41 -2.41
N LEU A 213 2.94 -3.22 -3.35
CA LEU A 213 1.56 -3.23 -3.83
C LEU A 213 0.70 -4.10 -2.91
N LEU A 214 -0.37 -3.54 -2.36
CA LEU A 214 -1.35 -4.30 -1.57
C LEU A 214 -2.17 -5.22 -2.48
N LEU A 215 -2.31 -6.48 -2.08
CA LEU A 215 -3.02 -7.51 -2.86
C LEU A 215 -4.54 -7.49 -2.65
N PHE A 216 -4.97 -6.90 -1.54
CA PHE A 216 -6.35 -6.86 -1.09
C PHE A 216 -6.80 -5.42 -0.86
N ASN A 217 -8.11 -5.22 -0.83
CA ASN A 217 -8.67 -3.93 -0.44
C ASN A 217 -8.45 -3.70 1.08
N LEU A 218 -8.56 -2.44 1.53
CA LEU A 218 -8.30 -2.10 2.94
C LEU A 218 -9.36 -2.62 3.91
N ILE A 219 -10.56 -2.97 3.43
CA ILE A 219 -11.65 -3.49 4.25
C ILE A 219 -11.41 -4.98 4.51
N ASP A 220 -11.09 -5.74 3.48
CA ASP A 220 -10.76 -7.17 3.54
C ASP A 220 -9.50 -7.39 4.38
N LEU A 221 -8.45 -6.56 4.19
CA LEU A 221 -7.25 -6.62 5.03
C LEU A 221 -7.55 -6.39 6.50
N HIS A 222 -8.47 -5.47 6.79
CA HIS A 222 -8.87 -5.19 8.17
C HIS A 222 -9.65 -6.36 8.77
N LYS A 223 -10.56 -6.97 8.00
CA LYS A 223 -11.28 -8.20 8.40
C LYS A 223 -10.30 -9.32 8.72
N GLN A 224 -9.37 -9.61 7.80
CA GLN A 224 -8.33 -10.64 8.00
C GLN A 224 -7.42 -10.34 9.20
N PHE A 225 -7.08 -9.07 9.44
CA PHE A 225 -6.28 -8.70 10.61
C PHE A 225 -7.02 -9.01 11.92
N ASN A 226 -8.30 -8.67 12.02
CA ASN A 226 -9.08 -8.93 13.24
C ASN A 226 -9.34 -10.43 13.46
N GLU A 227 -9.50 -11.20 12.37
CA GLU A 227 -9.62 -12.67 12.44
C GLU A 227 -8.31 -13.30 12.94
N LYS A 228 -7.15 -12.81 12.47
CA LYS A 228 -5.83 -13.32 12.87
C LYS A 228 -5.41 -12.88 14.28
N PHE A 229 -5.84 -11.70 14.72
CA PHE A 229 -5.48 -11.10 16.01
C PHE A 229 -6.71 -10.62 16.78
N PRO A 230 -7.58 -11.55 17.26
CA PRO A 230 -8.81 -11.17 17.97
C PRO A 230 -8.55 -10.42 19.28
N GLU A 231 -7.38 -10.62 19.90
CA GLU A 231 -6.97 -9.95 21.14
C GLU A 231 -6.60 -8.46 20.94
N MET A 232 -6.34 -8.05 19.70
CA MET A 232 -5.91 -6.69 19.36
C MET A 232 -6.89 -6.00 18.40
N PRO A 233 -8.14 -5.74 18.81
CA PRO A 233 -9.12 -5.12 17.94
C PRO A 233 -8.74 -3.68 17.63
N ILE A 234 -8.74 -3.34 16.34
CA ILE A 234 -8.46 -1.98 15.84
C ILE A 234 -9.63 -1.55 14.98
N CYS A 235 -9.98 -0.26 15.01
CA CYS A 235 -10.99 0.27 14.10
C CYS A 235 -10.39 0.51 12.70
N LEU A 236 -11.20 0.35 11.65
CA LEU A 236 -10.79 0.49 10.25
C LEU A 236 -10.10 1.84 9.97
N ALA A 237 -10.63 2.93 10.53
CA ALA A 237 -10.04 4.27 10.36
C ALA A 237 -8.59 4.32 10.89
N LYS A 238 -8.33 3.69 12.02
CA LYS A 238 -6.98 3.66 12.61
C LYS A 238 -6.06 2.70 11.89
N PHE A 239 -6.58 1.54 11.46
CA PHE A 239 -5.84 0.59 10.63
C PHE A 239 -5.31 1.26 9.35
N ARG A 240 -6.17 2.03 8.66
CA ARG A 240 -5.80 2.83 7.47
C ARG A 240 -4.72 3.87 7.77
N GLN A 241 -4.77 4.52 8.94
CA GLN A 241 -3.75 5.50 9.36
C GLN A 241 -2.40 4.86 9.68
N LEU A 242 -2.40 3.62 10.18
CA LEU A 242 -1.17 2.89 10.56
C LEU A 242 -0.48 2.23 9.36
N ARG A 243 -1.06 2.31 8.17
CA ARG A 243 -0.49 1.78 6.94
C ARG A 243 0.88 2.42 6.66
N PRO A 244 1.94 1.61 6.48
CA PRO A 244 3.25 2.11 6.05
C PRO A 244 3.17 2.88 4.73
N GLN A 245 3.99 3.92 4.57
CA GLN A 245 3.99 4.74 3.36
C GLN A 245 4.46 3.95 2.13
N GLU A 246 5.32 2.94 2.33
CA GLU A 246 5.75 2.01 1.30
C GLU A 246 4.61 1.15 0.73
N CYS A 247 3.49 0.98 1.44
CA CYS A 247 2.36 0.15 1.01
C CYS A 247 1.33 0.95 0.18
N ILE A 248 1.27 0.68 -1.12
CA ILE A 248 0.46 1.39 -2.11
C ILE A 248 -0.73 0.52 -2.54
N LEU A 249 -1.86 1.17 -2.85
CA LEU A 249 -3.03 0.52 -3.44
C LEU A 249 -2.89 0.46 -4.96
N ALA A 250 -3.41 -0.60 -5.56
CA ALA A 250 -3.57 -0.67 -7.01
C ALA A 250 -4.45 0.48 -7.52
N GLY A 251 -4.08 1.09 -8.65
CA GLY A 251 -4.91 2.07 -9.37
C GLY A 251 -4.25 3.44 -9.65
N LYS A 252 -3.09 3.74 -9.05
CA LYS A 252 -2.26 4.87 -9.52
C LYS A 252 -1.52 4.48 -10.80
N SER A 253 -1.25 5.43 -11.70
CA SER A 253 -0.51 5.17 -12.94
C SER A 253 0.79 4.38 -12.65
N GLY A 254 0.96 3.25 -13.34
CA GLY A 254 2.10 2.33 -13.14
C GLY A 254 1.94 1.28 -12.03
N THR A 255 0.83 1.27 -11.29
CA THR A 255 0.57 0.25 -10.24
C THR A 255 -0.42 -0.80 -10.72
N HIS A 256 0.05 -1.66 -11.64
CA HIS A 256 -0.73 -2.78 -12.17
C HIS A 256 -0.44 -4.05 -11.36
N ASN A 257 -1.50 -4.78 -11.02
CA ASN A 257 -1.36 -6.14 -10.50
C ASN A 257 -1.23 -7.10 -11.69
N VAL A 258 0.00 -7.47 -12.03
CA VAL A 258 0.35 -8.35 -13.16
C VAL A 258 0.71 -9.76 -12.67
N CYS A 259 0.78 -10.72 -13.59
CA CYS A 259 1.14 -12.12 -13.30
C CYS A 259 0.20 -12.77 -12.26
N VAL A 260 -1.10 -12.53 -12.38
CA VAL A 260 -2.12 -13.16 -11.52
C VAL A 260 -2.42 -14.58 -11.97
N CYS A 261 -2.66 -15.48 -11.02
CA CYS A 261 -3.06 -16.84 -11.35
C CYS A 261 -4.41 -16.86 -12.07
N LYS A 262 -4.45 -17.52 -13.23
CA LYS A 262 -5.66 -17.69 -14.03
C LYS A 262 -6.79 -18.37 -13.24
N ILE A 263 -6.48 -19.41 -12.46
CA ILE A 263 -7.48 -20.20 -11.72
C ILE A 263 -8.19 -19.31 -10.68
N HIS A 264 -7.42 -18.62 -9.82
CA HIS A 264 -8.00 -17.68 -8.85
C HIS A 264 -8.70 -16.51 -9.51
N GLN A 265 -8.11 -15.95 -10.59
CA GLN A 265 -8.67 -14.76 -11.24
C GLN A 265 -9.99 -15.07 -11.95
N ASN A 266 -10.08 -16.19 -12.67
CA ASN A 266 -11.33 -16.61 -13.31
C ASN A 266 -12.44 -16.85 -12.28
N MET A 267 -12.13 -17.48 -11.15
CA MET A 267 -13.10 -17.69 -10.08
C MET A 267 -13.58 -16.37 -9.46
N LYS A 268 -12.68 -15.41 -9.23
CA LYS A 268 -13.05 -14.06 -8.79
C LYS A 268 -13.95 -13.35 -9.81
N LEU A 269 -13.71 -13.52 -11.10
CA LEU A 269 -14.52 -12.90 -12.14
C LEU A 269 -15.90 -13.55 -12.25
N LYS A 270 -16.01 -14.88 -12.12
CA LYS A 270 -17.30 -15.60 -12.05
C LYS A 270 -18.15 -15.14 -10.87
N ILE A 271 -17.57 -15.08 -9.67
CA ILE A 271 -18.26 -14.60 -8.47
C ILE A 271 -18.66 -13.13 -8.62
N ARG A 272 -17.80 -12.29 -9.23
CA ARG A 272 -18.15 -10.89 -9.49
C ARG A 272 -19.35 -10.76 -10.42
N GLY A 273 -19.42 -11.56 -11.49
CA GLY A 273 -20.58 -11.60 -12.39
C GLY A 273 -21.85 -12.00 -11.65
N LEU A 274 -21.77 -13.07 -10.85
CA LEU A 274 -22.87 -13.52 -9.98
C LEU A 274 -23.36 -12.42 -9.02
N MET A 275 -22.43 -11.75 -8.31
CA MET A 275 -22.73 -10.64 -7.41
C MET A 275 -23.44 -9.49 -8.14
N GLN A 276 -23.02 -9.18 -9.36
CA GLN A 276 -23.60 -8.12 -10.16
C GLN A 276 -25.05 -8.42 -10.55
N GLU A 277 -25.33 -9.63 -11.01
CA GLU A 277 -26.69 -10.05 -11.38
C GLU A 277 -27.63 -10.07 -10.17
N LEU A 278 -27.18 -10.60 -9.03
CA LEU A 278 -27.96 -10.59 -7.79
C LEU A 278 -28.22 -9.16 -7.30
N LYS A 279 -27.22 -8.27 -7.41
CA LYS A 279 -27.38 -6.87 -7.04
C LYS A 279 -28.39 -6.14 -7.94
N ILE A 280 -28.44 -6.44 -9.23
CA ILE A 280 -29.45 -5.91 -10.16
C ILE A 280 -30.87 -6.31 -9.71
N LYS A 281 -31.02 -7.53 -9.15
CA LYS A 281 -32.29 -8.05 -8.62
C LYS A 281 -32.61 -7.59 -7.19
N GLY A 282 -31.75 -6.78 -6.57
CA GLY A 282 -31.95 -6.28 -5.20
C GLY A 282 -31.45 -7.22 -4.10
N ALA A 283 -30.83 -8.35 -4.44
CA ALA A 283 -30.20 -9.25 -3.48
C ALA A 283 -28.74 -8.84 -3.21
N ASN A 284 -28.34 -8.95 -1.94
CA ASN A 284 -26.96 -8.71 -1.54
C ASN A 284 -26.23 -10.05 -1.32
N PHE A 285 -25.34 -10.40 -2.24
CA PHE A 285 -24.45 -11.54 -2.11
C PHE A 285 -23.03 -11.04 -1.85
N THR A 286 -22.45 -11.48 -0.74
CA THR A 286 -21.14 -10.98 -0.25
C THR A 286 -20.06 -12.05 -0.20
N ASP A 287 -20.38 -13.30 -0.53
CA ASP A 287 -19.43 -14.40 -0.39
C ASP A 287 -18.28 -14.27 -1.39
N THR A 288 -17.08 -14.43 -0.89
CA THR A 288 -15.85 -14.49 -1.68
C THR A 288 -15.51 -15.92 -2.05
N TYR A 289 -14.52 -16.12 -2.92
CA TYR A 289 -14.03 -17.46 -3.24
C TYR A 289 -13.53 -18.22 -2.00
N GLN A 290 -13.03 -17.50 -0.99
CA GLN A 290 -12.57 -18.10 0.26
C GLN A 290 -13.76 -18.64 1.08
N ASP A 291 -14.88 -17.92 1.08
CA ASP A 291 -16.11 -18.35 1.73
C ASP A 291 -16.69 -19.59 1.02
N LEU A 292 -16.65 -19.64 -0.31
CA LEU A 292 -17.06 -20.83 -1.07
C LEU A 292 -16.19 -22.06 -0.75
N ILE A 293 -14.86 -21.87 -0.64
CA ILE A 293 -13.94 -22.94 -0.23
C ILE A 293 -14.26 -23.39 1.20
N LYS A 294 -14.40 -22.44 2.14
CA LYS A 294 -14.69 -22.71 3.55
C LYS A 294 -16.00 -23.48 3.72
N ASN A 295 -17.02 -23.13 2.95
CA ASN A 295 -18.32 -23.81 2.96
C ASN A 295 -18.30 -25.19 2.28
N SER A 296 -17.24 -25.54 1.55
CA SER A 296 -17.08 -26.84 0.88
C SER A 296 -16.30 -27.87 1.69
N VAL A 297 -15.61 -27.45 2.76
CA VAL A 297 -14.72 -28.28 3.58
C VAL A 297 -15.24 -28.41 5.02
N CYS A 298 -14.67 -29.35 5.79
CA CYS A 298 -14.96 -29.50 7.21
C CYS A 298 -14.51 -28.26 8.02
N GLU A 299 -15.07 -28.08 9.22
CA GLU A 299 -14.72 -26.98 10.13
C GLU A 299 -13.21 -26.95 10.48
N ASN A 300 -12.63 -28.14 10.68
CA ASN A 300 -11.19 -28.35 10.80
C ASN A 300 -10.69 -29.11 9.56
N PRO A 301 -10.32 -28.41 8.47
CA PRO A 301 -10.01 -29.06 7.21
C PRO A 301 -8.65 -29.73 7.23
N SER A 302 -8.61 -31.01 6.86
CA SER A 302 -7.36 -31.72 6.55
C SER A 302 -6.95 -31.48 5.08
N SER A 303 -5.75 -31.92 4.70
CA SER A 303 -5.33 -31.92 3.28
C SER A 303 -6.39 -32.64 2.42
N ASN A 304 -6.89 -33.80 2.85
CA ASN A 304 -7.87 -34.60 2.13
C ASN A 304 -9.17 -33.85 1.80
N CYS A 305 -9.56 -32.85 2.60
CA CYS A 305 -10.71 -31.99 2.31
C CYS A 305 -10.52 -31.19 1.01
N PHE A 306 -9.32 -30.68 0.75
CA PHE A 306 -9.01 -29.86 -0.44
C PHE A 306 -8.75 -30.68 -1.70
N PHE A 307 -8.42 -31.96 -1.56
CA PHE A 307 -8.27 -32.91 -2.67
C PHE A 307 -9.57 -33.64 -3.02
N SER A 308 -10.69 -33.31 -2.35
CA SER A 308 -12.00 -33.95 -2.54
C SER A 308 -12.02 -35.45 -2.20
N ILE A 309 -11.13 -35.88 -1.28
CA ILE A 309 -11.03 -37.27 -0.82
C ILE A 309 -11.82 -37.49 0.47
N CYS A 310 -12.05 -36.42 1.25
CA CYS A 310 -12.79 -36.50 2.50
C CYS A 310 -14.28 -36.84 2.27
N GLU A 311 -14.78 -37.85 2.98
CA GLU A 311 -16.18 -38.29 2.90
C GLU A 311 -17.12 -37.42 3.75
N GLU A 312 -16.62 -36.85 4.85
CA GLU A 312 -17.38 -36.05 5.82
C GLU A 312 -17.57 -34.58 5.41
N CYS A 313 -16.91 -34.14 4.33
CA CYS A 313 -17.02 -32.77 3.87
C CYS A 313 -18.46 -32.45 3.42
N PRO A 314 -18.92 -31.19 3.58
CA PRO A 314 -20.15 -30.71 2.92
C PRO A 314 -20.10 -30.83 1.39
N LYS A 315 -18.88 -30.88 0.82
CA LYS A 315 -18.57 -30.97 -0.61
C LYS A 315 -19.02 -29.75 -1.40
N THR A 316 -18.47 -29.63 -2.62
CA THR A 316 -18.80 -28.52 -3.54
C THR A 316 -20.27 -28.53 -3.94
N GLU A 317 -20.89 -29.70 -4.04
CA GLU A 317 -22.31 -29.86 -4.36
C GLU A 317 -23.23 -29.10 -3.39
N CYS A 318 -22.92 -29.07 -2.09
CA CYS A 318 -23.73 -28.34 -1.12
C CYS A 318 -23.68 -26.84 -1.37
N VAL A 319 -22.51 -26.31 -1.72
CA VAL A 319 -22.35 -24.90 -2.09
C VAL A 319 -23.12 -24.58 -3.37
N ILE A 320 -23.03 -25.44 -4.39
CA ILE A 320 -23.76 -25.26 -5.66
C ILE A 320 -25.28 -25.31 -5.44
N LYS A 321 -25.79 -26.21 -4.59
CA LYS A 321 -27.22 -26.26 -4.23
C LYS A 321 -27.68 -24.97 -3.55
N LYS A 322 -26.90 -24.43 -2.60
CA LYS A 322 -27.20 -23.15 -1.95
C LYS A 322 -27.26 -22.00 -2.96
N LEU A 323 -26.28 -21.93 -3.86
CA LEU A 323 -26.25 -20.92 -4.91
C LEU A 323 -27.43 -21.06 -5.89
N LYS A 324 -27.85 -22.30 -6.20
CA LYS A 324 -29.02 -22.57 -7.03
C LYS A 324 -30.30 -21.97 -6.42
N ILE A 325 -30.54 -22.23 -5.13
CA ILE A 325 -31.69 -21.69 -4.40
C ILE A 325 -31.68 -20.16 -4.45
N ILE A 326 -30.53 -19.54 -4.14
CA ILE A 326 -30.38 -18.07 -4.18
C ILE A 326 -30.71 -17.51 -5.57
N LEU A 327 -30.25 -18.16 -6.65
CA LEU A 327 -30.50 -17.69 -8.01
C LEU A 327 -31.96 -17.88 -8.44
N GLU A 328 -32.59 -18.96 -8.01
CA GLU A 328 -34.01 -19.25 -8.24
C GLU A 328 -34.92 -18.25 -7.53
N GLU A 329 -34.70 -18.00 -6.24
CA GLU A 329 -35.48 -17.05 -5.43
C GLU A 329 -35.40 -15.61 -5.98
N ASN A 330 -34.28 -15.26 -6.62
CA ASN A 330 -34.04 -13.94 -7.19
C ASN A 330 -34.33 -13.86 -8.70
N TYR A 331 -34.94 -14.90 -9.28
CA TYR A 331 -35.33 -14.95 -10.70
C TYR A 331 -34.17 -14.62 -11.66
N VAL A 332 -32.95 -15.07 -11.34
CA VAL A 332 -31.76 -14.92 -12.19
C VAL A 332 -31.73 -16.09 -13.17
N LYS A 333 -31.96 -15.80 -14.45
CA LYS A 333 -31.98 -16.81 -15.54
C LYS A 333 -30.62 -17.03 -16.18
N GLU A 334 -29.80 -16.00 -16.26
CA GLU A 334 -28.51 -16.00 -16.93
C GLU A 334 -27.49 -15.21 -16.09
N VAL A 335 -26.23 -15.58 -16.19
CA VAL A 335 -25.13 -14.90 -15.50
C VAL A 335 -24.12 -14.39 -16.52
N LYS A 336 -23.87 -13.08 -16.50
CA LYS A 336 -22.85 -12.43 -17.33
C LYS A 336 -21.57 -12.26 -16.53
N PHE A 337 -20.46 -12.79 -17.04
CA PHE A 337 -19.16 -12.69 -16.38
C PHE A 337 -18.01 -12.63 -17.38
N SER A 338 -16.85 -12.15 -16.93
CA SER A 338 -15.62 -12.17 -17.71
C SER A 338 -14.75 -13.36 -17.32
N GLN A 339 -13.92 -13.86 -18.24
CA GLN A 339 -12.93 -14.88 -17.93
C GLN A 339 -11.73 -14.81 -18.88
N TRP A 340 -10.56 -15.21 -18.40
CA TRP A 340 -9.39 -15.42 -19.24
C TRP A 340 -9.53 -16.74 -20.01
N ALA A 341 -9.48 -16.65 -21.34
CA ALA A 341 -9.51 -17.79 -22.25
C ALA A 341 -8.08 -18.24 -22.62
N ASN A 342 -7.86 -19.55 -22.78
CA ASN A 342 -6.60 -20.07 -23.33
C ASN A 342 -6.70 -20.05 -24.86
N THR A 343 -6.46 -18.89 -25.44
CA THR A 343 -6.10 -18.72 -26.85
C THR A 343 -4.58 -18.51 -26.96
N ASP A 344 -3.98 -18.67 -28.14
CA ASP A 344 -2.51 -18.49 -28.38
C ASP A 344 -1.96 -17.19 -27.75
N ARG A 345 -2.84 -16.19 -27.61
CA ARG A 345 -2.70 -15.05 -26.72
C ARG A 345 -3.82 -15.15 -25.68
N CYS A 346 -3.49 -15.30 -24.40
CA CYS A 346 -4.50 -15.36 -23.34
C CYS A 346 -5.25 -14.03 -23.26
N GLU A 347 -6.53 -14.03 -23.65
CA GLU A 347 -7.36 -12.82 -23.70
C GLU A 347 -8.53 -12.92 -22.72
N ILE A 348 -8.96 -11.77 -22.23
CA ILE A 348 -10.17 -11.68 -21.42
C ILE A 348 -11.40 -11.64 -22.34
N SER A 349 -12.32 -12.57 -22.13
CA SER A 349 -13.55 -12.71 -22.89
C SER A 349 -14.75 -12.52 -21.97
N GLN A 350 -15.83 -11.91 -22.47
CA GLN A 350 -17.13 -11.92 -21.80
C GLN A 350 -17.91 -13.16 -22.21
N LYS A 351 -18.57 -13.78 -21.23
CA LYS A 351 -19.49 -14.89 -21.41
C LYS A 351 -20.83 -14.56 -20.76
N THR A 352 -21.88 -15.07 -21.38
CA THR A 352 -23.23 -15.14 -20.81
C THR A 352 -23.59 -16.62 -20.83
N GLU A 353 -23.85 -17.19 -19.66
CA GLU A 353 -24.24 -18.59 -19.50
C GLU A 353 -25.61 -18.63 -18.82
N SER A 354 -26.43 -19.63 -19.15
CA SER A 354 -27.66 -19.87 -18.39
C SER A 354 -27.33 -20.21 -16.92
N ARG A 355 -28.30 -20.02 -16.01
CA ARG A 355 -28.14 -20.34 -14.58
C ARG A 355 -27.58 -21.75 -14.38
N ASP A 356 -28.14 -22.73 -15.08
CA ASP A 356 -27.80 -24.13 -14.89
C ASP A 356 -26.41 -24.46 -15.49
N GLU A 357 -26.08 -23.92 -16.67
CA GLU A 357 -24.73 -24.03 -17.25
C GLU A 357 -23.66 -23.38 -16.36
N PHE A 358 -23.95 -22.18 -15.85
CA PHE A 358 -23.04 -21.46 -14.95
C PHE A 358 -22.75 -22.27 -13.68
N LEU A 359 -23.80 -22.83 -13.06
CA LEU A 359 -23.66 -23.65 -11.86
C LEU A 359 -22.89 -24.95 -12.13
N CYS A 360 -23.13 -25.60 -13.27
CA CYS A 360 -22.36 -26.78 -13.70
C CYS A 360 -20.87 -26.44 -13.89
N ASN A 361 -20.57 -25.32 -14.56
CA ASN A 361 -19.19 -24.86 -14.76
C ASN A 361 -18.52 -24.50 -13.42
N LEU A 362 -19.26 -23.87 -12.50
CA LEU A 362 -18.75 -23.55 -11.17
C LEU A 362 -18.49 -24.80 -10.33
N ALA A 363 -19.35 -25.83 -10.46
CA ALA A 363 -19.18 -27.12 -9.78
C ALA A 363 -17.89 -27.83 -10.21
N ASN A 364 -17.49 -27.69 -11.47
CA ASN A 364 -16.26 -28.26 -12.02
C ASN A 364 -15.02 -27.44 -11.62
N ASP A 365 -15.12 -26.12 -11.61
CA ASP A 365 -13.99 -25.24 -11.33
C ASP A 365 -13.64 -25.16 -9.83
N LEU A 366 -14.64 -25.29 -8.95
CA LEU A 366 -14.43 -25.12 -7.50
C LEU A 366 -13.47 -26.17 -6.90
N PRO A 367 -13.56 -27.48 -7.20
CA PRO A 367 -12.58 -28.47 -6.75
C PRO A 367 -11.15 -28.17 -7.26
N ILE A 368 -11.02 -27.67 -8.49
CA ILE A 368 -9.73 -27.29 -9.09
C ILE A 368 -9.13 -26.12 -8.31
N LEU A 369 -9.96 -25.10 -8.03
CA LEU A 369 -9.56 -23.95 -7.21
C LEU A 369 -9.16 -24.38 -5.81
N MET A 370 -9.92 -25.25 -5.15
CA MET A 370 -9.65 -25.72 -3.79
C MET A 370 -8.25 -26.35 -3.68
N ARG A 371 -7.95 -27.29 -4.58
CA ARG A 371 -6.64 -27.96 -4.64
C ARG A 371 -5.52 -26.98 -4.92
N HIS A 372 -5.70 -26.14 -5.94
CA HIS A 372 -4.70 -25.15 -6.33
C HIS A 372 -4.44 -24.13 -5.21
N ASN A 373 -5.49 -23.68 -4.53
CA ASN A 373 -5.38 -22.75 -3.40
C ASN A 373 -4.66 -23.38 -2.22
N PHE A 374 -4.99 -24.63 -1.86
CA PHE A 374 -4.30 -25.36 -0.80
C PHE A 374 -2.81 -25.46 -1.09
N LEU A 375 -2.43 -25.95 -2.28
CA LEU A 375 -1.02 -26.07 -2.68
C LEU A 375 -0.28 -24.73 -2.64
N ALA A 376 -0.88 -23.68 -3.22
CA ALA A 376 -0.26 -22.36 -3.25
C ALA A 376 -0.03 -21.79 -1.83
N VAL A 377 -1.01 -21.94 -0.93
CA VAL A 377 -0.89 -21.50 0.46
C VAL A 377 0.13 -22.33 1.23
N SER A 378 0.12 -23.65 1.07
CA SER A 378 1.11 -24.54 1.71
C SER A 378 2.53 -24.25 1.25
N GLN A 379 2.74 -24.04 -0.06
CA GLN A 379 4.04 -23.67 -0.63
C GLN A 379 4.53 -22.32 -0.12
N ALA A 380 3.66 -21.29 -0.09
CA ALA A 380 4.01 -19.97 0.42
C ALA A 380 4.38 -20.00 1.91
N SER A 381 3.64 -20.78 2.72
CA SER A 381 3.93 -21.00 4.14
C SER A 381 5.29 -21.68 4.32
N TYR A 382 5.53 -22.77 3.61
CA TYR A 382 6.80 -23.51 3.67
C TYR A 382 7.99 -22.65 3.22
N PHE A 383 7.85 -21.89 2.13
CA PHE A 383 8.88 -20.97 1.68
C PHE A 383 9.19 -19.90 2.72
N SER A 384 8.17 -19.35 3.37
CA SER A 384 8.34 -18.37 4.44
C SER A 384 9.05 -18.96 5.66
N GLN A 385 8.77 -20.23 6.01
CA GLN A 385 9.47 -20.94 7.08
C GLN A 385 10.95 -21.13 6.74
N ILE A 386 11.28 -21.60 5.53
CA ILE A 386 12.68 -21.73 5.09
C ILE A 386 13.36 -20.37 5.15
N LYS A 387 12.75 -19.34 4.54
CA LYS A 387 13.30 -17.98 4.47
C LYS A 387 13.58 -17.38 5.85
N ASN A 388 12.73 -17.66 6.84
CA ASN A 388 12.91 -17.16 8.21
C ASN A 388 13.91 -17.97 9.04
N ASN A 389 14.21 -19.22 8.65
CA ASN A 389 15.04 -20.16 9.39
C ASN A 389 16.38 -20.49 8.69
N VAL A 390 16.74 -19.76 7.63
CA VAL A 390 18.02 -19.96 6.90
C VAL A 390 19.19 -19.77 7.86
N LYS A 391 20.04 -20.79 7.99
CA LYS A 391 21.24 -20.73 8.84
C LYS A 391 22.39 -20.01 8.14
N GLU A 392 23.41 -19.69 8.93
CA GLU A 392 24.66 -19.17 8.39
C GLU A 392 25.30 -20.23 7.46
N GLY A 393 25.67 -19.82 6.25
CA GLY A 393 26.20 -20.72 5.21
C GLY A 393 25.15 -21.39 4.33
N GLU A 394 23.87 -21.37 4.70
CA GLU A 394 22.75 -21.80 3.86
C GLU A 394 22.24 -20.65 2.99
N PHE A 395 21.62 -21.01 1.87
CA PHE A 395 21.01 -20.02 0.98
C PHE A 395 19.78 -20.57 0.26
N VAL A 396 18.85 -19.65 0.04
CA VAL A 396 17.61 -19.93 -0.68
C VAL A 396 17.74 -19.34 -2.07
N ILE A 397 17.58 -20.19 -3.08
CA ILE A 397 17.50 -19.77 -4.48
C ILE A 397 16.03 -19.81 -4.88
N SER A 398 15.47 -18.63 -5.15
CA SER A 398 14.16 -18.49 -5.77
C SER A 398 14.33 -18.23 -7.26
N MET A 399 13.66 -19.03 -8.09
CA MET A 399 13.69 -18.92 -9.54
C MET A 399 12.34 -18.39 -10.04
N ASP A 400 12.39 -17.38 -10.90
CA ASP A 400 11.21 -16.84 -11.58
C ASP A 400 11.13 -17.38 -13.02
N PHE A 401 10.02 -17.11 -13.71
CA PHE A 401 9.83 -17.51 -15.10
C PHE A 401 10.93 -16.98 -16.01
N ALA A 402 11.25 -17.78 -17.00
CA ALA A 402 12.20 -17.40 -18.03
C ALA A 402 11.54 -16.39 -18.98
N GLU A 403 12.24 -15.29 -19.28
CA GLU A 403 11.77 -14.30 -20.25
C GLU A 403 12.65 -14.34 -21.50
N ASN A 404 12.03 -14.30 -22.66
CA ASN A 404 12.76 -14.22 -23.93
C ASN A 404 13.24 -12.79 -24.14
N TYR A 405 14.55 -12.60 -24.03
CA TYR A 405 15.21 -11.37 -24.40
C TYR A 405 15.44 -11.34 -25.90
N THR A 406 14.91 -10.31 -26.57
CA THR A 406 15.13 -10.08 -27.99
C THR A 406 16.33 -9.18 -28.18
N PHE A 407 17.31 -9.62 -28.99
CA PHE A 407 18.50 -8.80 -29.27
C PHE A 407 18.12 -7.65 -30.20
N HIS A 408 18.54 -6.44 -29.85
CA HIS A 408 18.36 -5.25 -30.68
C HIS A 408 19.71 -4.81 -31.25
N VAL A 409 19.80 -4.75 -32.58
CA VAL A 409 20.96 -4.22 -33.29
C VAL A 409 20.79 -2.70 -33.46
N GLN A 410 21.84 -1.93 -33.16
CA GLN A 410 21.82 -0.49 -33.38
C GLN A 410 21.74 -0.18 -34.89
N ASN A 411 20.92 0.80 -35.27
CA ASN A 411 20.63 1.16 -36.67
C ASN A 411 20.08 -0.01 -37.52
N ALA A 412 19.35 -0.94 -36.90
CA ALA A 412 18.64 -1.98 -37.62
C ALA A 412 17.67 -1.37 -38.66
N ILE A 413 17.74 -1.87 -39.90
CA ILE A 413 16.76 -1.54 -40.93
C ILE A 413 15.38 -2.05 -40.51
N GLN A 414 14.30 -1.43 -40.99
CA GLN A 414 12.93 -1.78 -40.61
C GLN A 414 12.60 -3.27 -40.85
N ALA A 415 13.14 -3.85 -41.93
CA ALA A 415 12.97 -5.28 -42.24
C ALA A 415 13.56 -6.22 -41.18
N HIS A 416 14.50 -5.77 -40.37
CA HIS A 416 15.11 -6.59 -39.32
C HIS A 416 14.15 -6.86 -38.15
N HIS A 417 13.05 -6.08 -38.02
CA HIS A 417 12.07 -6.23 -36.94
C HIS A 417 11.51 -7.66 -36.79
N TRP A 418 11.42 -8.43 -37.88
CA TRP A 418 10.90 -9.81 -37.89
C TRP A 418 11.97 -10.90 -37.85
N SER A 419 13.26 -10.54 -37.81
CA SER A 419 14.39 -11.49 -37.85
C SER A 419 15.26 -11.45 -36.59
N ASN A 420 14.76 -10.85 -35.52
CA ASN A 420 15.50 -10.76 -34.27
C ASN A 420 15.70 -12.16 -33.67
N THR A 421 16.94 -12.46 -33.33
CA THR A 421 17.27 -13.61 -32.48
C THR A 421 16.82 -13.33 -31.06
N GLN A 422 16.50 -14.40 -30.32
CA GLN A 422 16.08 -14.32 -28.92
C GLN A 422 16.94 -15.25 -28.07
N ALA A 423 17.16 -14.87 -26.82
CA ALA A 423 17.72 -15.73 -25.80
C ALA A 423 16.79 -15.76 -24.59
N THR A 424 16.56 -16.95 -24.05
CA THR A 424 15.75 -17.12 -22.85
C THR A 424 16.59 -16.85 -21.60
N LEU A 425 16.24 -15.83 -20.83
CA LEU A 425 16.90 -15.44 -19.59
C LEU A 425 16.14 -16.04 -18.40
N HIS A 426 16.86 -16.76 -17.53
CA HIS A 426 16.30 -17.33 -16.30
C HIS A 426 16.80 -16.55 -15.08
N PRO A 427 16.04 -15.57 -14.56
CA PRO A 427 16.43 -14.83 -13.37
C PRO A 427 16.39 -15.72 -12.13
N LYS A 428 17.45 -15.65 -11.31
CA LYS A 428 17.56 -16.35 -10.03
C LYS A 428 17.92 -15.36 -8.94
N ILE A 429 17.18 -15.39 -7.83
CA ILE A 429 17.44 -14.56 -6.66
C ILE A 429 18.06 -15.44 -5.58
N LYS A 430 19.24 -15.04 -5.11
CA LYS A 430 19.92 -15.67 -3.97
C LYS A 430 19.68 -14.85 -2.70
N GLN A 431 19.10 -15.46 -1.68
CA GLN A 431 18.98 -14.90 -0.33
C GLN A 431 19.89 -15.63 0.65
N ASN A 432 20.60 -14.87 1.47
CA ASN A 432 21.47 -15.36 2.56
C ASN A 432 21.41 -14.39 3.76
N ASN A 433 21.72 -14.89 4.95
CA ASN A 433 21.80 -14.08 6.17
C ASN A 433 23.18 -13.41 6.38
N LEU A 434 24.09 -13.50 5.40
CA LEU A 434 25.45 -12.96 5.37
C LEU A 434 26.32 -13.26 6.60
N CYS A 435 27.34 -14.10 6.38
CA CYS A 435 28.64 -13.90 7.01
C CYS A 435 29.74 -14.03 5.95
N SER A 436 30.84 -13.32 6.19
CA SER A 436 31.80 -12.72 5.27
C SER A 436 32.77 -13.68 4.56
N SER A 437 32.35 -14.87 4.14
CA SER A 437 33.26 -15.81 3.45
C SER A 437 32.73 -16.28 2.09
N ASN A 438 33.55 -16.10 1.06
CA ASN A 438 33.28 -16.45 -0.34
C ASN A 438 33.32 -17.96 -0.63
N ASN A 439 33.26 -18.83 0.38
CA ASN A 439 33.34 -20.28 0.17
C ASN A 439 31.94 -20.86 -0.02
N LEU A 440 31.59 -21.12 -1.27
CA LEU A 440 30.33 -21.74 -1.69
C LEU A 440 30.51 -23.26 -1.77
N ASN A 441 29.94 -23.99 -0.81
CA ASN A 441 29.74 -25.43 -0.95
C ASN A 441 28.35 -25.70 -1.56
N ALA A 442 28.30 -26.56 -2.57
CA ALA A 442 27.07 -26.90 -3.30
C ALA A 442 26.04 -27.70 -2.49
N GLU A 443 26.46 -28.30 -1.36
CA GLU A 443 25.61 -29.10 -0.48
C GLU A 443 24.62 -28.27 0.35
N ASN A 444 24.79 -26.93 0.40
CA ASN A 444 23.97 -26.03 1.22
C ASN A 444 22.93 -25.22 0.40
N ILE A 445 22.57 -25.71 -0.79
CA ILE A 445 21.64 -25.02 -1.70
C ILE A 445 20.21 -25.53 -1.50
N HIS A 446 19.29 -24.63 -1.11
CA HIS A 446 17.85 -24.92 -1.20
C HIS A 446 17.26 -24.28 -2.47
N PHE A 447 16.84 -25.12 -3.42
CA PHE A 447 16.11 -24.69 -4.62
C PHE A 447 14.61 -24.62 -4.34
N VAL A 448 14.00 -23.48 -4.66
CA VAL A 448 12.54 -23.31 -4.61
C VAL A 448 12.07 -22.73 -5.95
N GLU A 449 11.27 -23.51 -6.67
CA GLU A 449 10.69 -23.11 -7.96
C GLU A 449 9.20 -22.76 -7.77
N TYR A 450 8.80 -21.57 -8.24
CA TYR A 450 7.40 -21.12 -8.22
C TYR A 450 6.71 -21.46 -9.55
N SER A 451 6.00 -22.58 -9.63
CA SER A 451 5.16 -22.89 -10.80
C SER A 451 3.80 -22.21 -10.67
N ALA A 452 3.69 -20.92 -11.04
CA ALA A 452 2.40 -20.23 -11.11
C ALA A 452 1.55 -20.60 -12.35
N LEU A 453 2.09 -21.44 -13.23
CA LEU A 453 1.42 -21.96 -14.42
C LEU A 453 1.75 -23.45 -14.55
N ALA A 454 0.73 -24.22 -14.93
CA ALA A 454 0.71 -25.67 -15.18
C ALA A 454 0.45 -26.56 -13.95
N GLY A 455 -0.65 -27.32 -14.03
CA GLY A 455 -0.75 -28.56 -13.30
C GLY A 455 0.38 -29.50 -13.69
N LEU A 456 0.75 -30.39 -12.77
CA LEU A 456 1.75 -31.45 -12.92
C LEU A 456 3.19 -30.98 -13.18
N ALA A 457 3.92 -30.68 -12.09
CA ALA A 457 5.22 -31.29 -11.78
C ALA A 457 5.67 -30.87 -10.37
N LEU A 458 5.70 -31.84 -9.45
CA LEU A 458 6.53 -31.76 -8.25
C LEU A 458 7.95 -32.12 -8.68
N THR A 459 8.86 -31.15 -8.69
CA THR A 459 10.29 -31.44 -8.57
C THR A 459 10.83 -30.71 -7.35
N ILE A 460 10.74 -31.39 -6.21
CA ILE A 460 11.65 -31.18 -5.09
C ILE A 460 12.92 -31.90 -5.53
N SER A 461 13.95 -31.17 -5.98
CA SER A 461 15.26 -31.81 -6.11
C SER A 461 15.82 -31.98 -4.70
N GLU A 462 15.69 -33.19 -4.16
CA GLU A 462 16.66 -33.65 -3.18
C GLU A 462 18.05 -33.51 -3.82
N THR A 463 18.94 -32.81 -3.10
CA THR A 463 20.39 -32.78 -3.24
C THR A 463 20.95 -33.51 -4.47
N PHE A 464 21.38 -32.75 -5.48
CA PHE A 464 22.27 -33.29 -6.50
C PHE A 464 23.61 -33.64 -5.82
N ASN A 465 23.87 -34.95 -5.68
CA ASN A 465 25.21 -35.48 -5.44
C ASN A 465 26.08 -35.35 -6.69
#